data_AF-A0A3P6DWN3-F1
#
_entry.id   AF-A0A3P6DWN3-F1
#
_cell.length_a   1.000
_cell.length_b   1.000
_cell.length_c   1.000
_cell.angle_alpha   90.00
_cell.angle_beta   90.00
_cell.angle_gamma   90.00
#
_symmetry.space_group_name_H-M   'P 1'
#
loop_
_entity.id
_entity.type
_entity.pdbx_description
1 polymer ?
#
loop_
_entity_poly.entity_id
_entity_poly.type
_entity_poly.pdbx_seq_one_letter_code
_entity_poly.pdbx_strand_id
1 'polypeptide(L)'
;MGYIKLTCPVTHVWYLKRLPSYIANLLDKPLKELEGLVYCDVGPYPNFSFARPITKKPTFLRLRGSFEYEIQSWKYSIPLFFTTQGFDIFRNREISTGAGAIREQLADLDLRIIIENSLVEWKQLGEEGPTGMNGKIEKL
;
A
#
# COMPACT_ATOMS: atom_id res chain seq x y z
N MET A 1 14.66 18.72 26.34
CA MET A 1 13.62 18.80 25.29
C MET A 1 12.55 17.76 25.61
N GLY A 2 11.27 18.14 25.55
CA GLY A 2 10.15 17.22 25.81
C GLY A 2 9.63 16.57 24.53
N TYR A 3 8.88 15.47 24.66
CA TYR A 3 8.19 14.82 23.55
C TYR A 3 6.76 14.45 23.94
N ILE A 4 5.90 14.34 22.92
CA ILE A 4 4.50 13.92 23.08
C ILE A 4 4.37 12.52 22.52
N LYS A 5 3.81 11.60 23.30
CA LYS A 5 3.51 10.24 22.85
C LYS A 5 2.13 10.23 22.19
N LEU A 6 2.09 10.04 20.87
CA LEU A 6 0.85 9.85 20.14
C LEU A 6 0.28 8.45 20.40
N THR A 7 -1.04 8.34 20.52
CA THR A 7 -1.76 7.07 20.64
C THR A 7 -1.87 6.36 19.29
N CYS A 8 -2.03 7.11 18.21
CA CYS A 8 -2.14 6.60 16.84
C CYS A 8 -0.91 6.98 16.00
N PRO A 9 -0.50 6.13 15.05
CA PRO A 9 0.54 6.50 14.09
C PRO A 9 0.05 7.65 13.20
N VAL A 10 0.97 8.54 12.83
CA VAL A 10 0.71 9.68 11.94
C VAL A 10 1.79 9.70 10.87
N THR A 11 1.39 9.79 9.60
CA THR A 11 2.32 9.98 8.49
C THR A 11 2.84 11.41 8.49
N HIS A 12 4.15 11.55 8.39
CA HIS A 12 4.76 12.88 8.29
C HIS A 12 4.56 13.46 6.88
N VAL A 13 4.01 14.68 6.81
CA VAL A 13 3.56 15.32 5.56
C VAL A 13 4.68 15.44 4.52
N TRP A 14 5.91 15.75 4.93
CA TRP A 14 7.03 15.94 4.00
C TRP A 14 7.43 14.67 3.24
N TYR A 15 7.20 13.49 3.81
CA TYR A 15 7.54 12.23 3.14
C TYR A 15 6.40 11.70 2.28
N LEU A 16 5.18 12.19 2.53
CA LEU A 16 3.97 11.81 1.80
C LEU A 16 3.72 12.73 0.60
N LYS A 17 3.59 14.04 0.81
CA LYS A 17 3.11 15.00 -0.21
C LYS A 17 4.20 15.61 -1.09
N ARG A 18 5.48 15.34 -0.81
CA ARG A 18 6.59 15.83 -1.64
C ARG A 18 6.55 15.16 -3.01
N LEU A 19 7.01 15.87 -4.04
CA LEU A 19 7.27 15.31 -5.37
C LEU A 19 8.79 15.26 -5.60
N PRO A 20 9.38 14.09 -5.90
CA PRO A 20 8.79 12.76 -5.79
C PRO A 20 8.53 12.38 -4.32
N SER A 21 7.51 11.56 -4.08
CA SER A 21 7.10 11.15 -2.74
C SER A 21 7.93 9.96 -2.28
N TYR A 22 8.57 10.09 -1.11
CA TYR A 22 9.48 9.06 -0.60
C TYR A 22 8.76 7.77 -0.24
N ILE A 23 7.61 7.87 0.43
CA ILE A 23 6.85 6.69 0.85
C ILE A 23 6.27 5.96 -0.36
N ALA A 24 5.77 6.70 -1.36
CA ALA A 24 5.17 6.11 -2.54
C ALA A 24 6.21 5.43 -3.44
N ASN A 25 7.40 6.05 -3.58
CA ASN A 25 8.53 5.46 -4.30
C ASN A 25 9.13 4.25 -3.58
N LEU A 26 9.03 4.18 -2.25
CA LEU A 26 9.53 3.02 -1.50
C LEU A 26 8.56 1.83 -1.56
N LEU A 27 7.26 2.11 -1.70
CA LEU A 27 6.21 1.10 -1.80
C LEU A 27 5.83 0.76 -3.25
N ASP A 28 6.47 1.39 -4.24
CA ASP A 28 6.11 1.33 -5.67
C ASP A 28 4.61 1.49 -5.92
N LYS A 29 4.00 2.49 -5.27
CA LYS A 29 2.56 2.80 -5.35
C LYS A 29 2.32 4.21 -5.86
N PRO A 30 1.24 4.48 -6.59
CA PRO A 30 0.88 5.84 -6.96
C PRO A 30 0.48 6.64 -5.72
N LEU A 31 0.86 7.92 -5.69
CA LEU A 31 0.58 8.83 -4.56
C LEU A 31 -0.93 8.89 -4.23
N LYS A 32 -1.80 8.82 -5.24
CA LYS A 32 -3.27 8.86 -5.07
C LYS A 32 -3.81 7.71 -4.22
N GLU A 33 -3.30 6.49 -4.40
CA GLU A 33 -3.69 5.35 -3.57
C GLU A 33 -3.27 5.57 -2.12
N LEU A 34 -2.06 6.10 -1.92
CA LEU A 34 -1.50 6.33 -0.60
C LEU A 34 -2.23 7.47 0.14
N GLU A 35 -2.57 8.55 -0.56
CA GLU A 35 -3.39 9.63 -0.01
C GLU A 35 -4.79 9.16 0.35
N GLY A 36 -5.43 8.34 -0.50
CA GLY A 36 -6.73 7.75 -0.20
C GLY A 36 -6.71 6.85 1.05
N LEU A 37 -5.59 6.16 1.31
CA LEU A 37 -5.38 5.40 2.53
C LEU A 37 -5.15 6.28 3.76
N VAL A 38 -4.31 7.32 3.66
CA VAL A 38 -3.96 8.21 4.79
C VAL A 38 -5.11 9.10 5.21
N TYR A 39 -5.73 9.75 4.23
CA TYR A 39 -6.78 10.73 4.49
C TYR A 39 -8.14 10.07 4.73
N CYS A 40 -8.21 8.73 4.68
CA CYS A 40 -9.44 7.97 4.75
C CYS A 40 -10.51 8.65 3.91
N ASP A 41 -10.18 8.97 2.65
CA ASP A 41 -10.90 9.97 1.88
C ASP A 41 -12.41 9.73 2.01
N VAL A 42 -13.09 10.75 2.54
CA VAL A 42 -14.50 10.75 2.92
C VAL A 42 -15.39 10.86 1.68
N GLY A 43 -15.06 10.10 0.63
CA GLY A 43 -16.04 9.69 -0.36
C GLY A 43 -16.99 8.67 0.27
N PRO A 44 -18.09 8.29 -0.41
CA PRO A 44 -18.98 7.22 0.04
C PRO A 44 -18.29 5.85 0.21
N TYR A 45 -17.01 5.74 -0.17
CA TYR A 45 -16.22 4.51 -0.18
C TYR A 45 -14.89 4.71 0.57
N PRO A 46 -14.75 4.20 1.80
CA PRO A 46 -13.48 4.17 2.52
C PRO A 46 -12.53 3.16 1.86
N ASN A 47 -11.39 3.61 1.37
CA ASN A 47 -10.34 2.74 0.84
C ASN A 47 -9.73 1.93 1.99
N PHE A 48 -10.11 0.65 2.08
CA PHE A 48 -9.51 -0.29 3.02
C PHE A 48 -8.37 -1.03 2.32
N SER A 49 -7.16 -0.92 2.88
CA SER A 49 -6.11 -1.89 2.60
C SER A 49 -6.20 -2.99 3.65
N PHE A 50 -6.30 -4.24 3.18
CA PHE A 50 -6.01 -5.36 4.06
C PHE A 50 -4.57 -5.18 4.53
N ALA A 51 -4.40 -4.95 5.83
CA ALA A 51 -3.12 -5.22 6.41
C ALA A 51 -2.97 -6.73 6.36
N ARG A 52 -1.92 -7.21 5.70
CA ARG A 52 -1.46 -8.57 5.96
C ARG A 52 -1.34 -8.76 7.49
N PRO A 53 -1.48 -9.99 7.99
CA PRO A 53 -1.50 -10.23 9.41
C PRO A 53 -0.19 -9.71 10.04
N ILE A 54 -0.33 -8.62 10.80
CA ILE A 54 0.71 -7.91 11.58
C ILE A 54 1.44 -8.81 12.56
N THR A 55 0.98 -10.04 12.75
CA THR A 55 1.64 -11.04 13.58
C THR A 55 1.38 -12.42 12.98
N LYS A 56 2.41 -13.27 12.98
CA LYS A 56 2.48 -14.69 12.55
C LYS A 56 1.28 -15.56 13.01
N LYS A 57 0.07 -15.29 12.54
CA LYS A 57 -1.18 -16.00 12.83
C LYS A 57 -1.82 -16.42 11.50
N PRO A 58 -2.51 -17.57 11.44
CA PRO A 58 -3.17 -18.01 10.22
C PRO A 58 -4.27 -17.02 9.83
N THR A 59 -4.28 -16.59 8.56
CA THR A 59 -5.29 -15.69 8.00
C THR A 59 -6.66 -16.38 8.01
N PHE A 60 -7.71 -15.73 8.53
CA PHE A 60 -9.05 -16.33 8.55
C PHE A 60 -9.63 -16.45 7.14
N LEU A 61 -9.35 -15.47 6.29
CA LEU A 61 -9.74 -15.47 4.89
C LEU A 61 -8.48 -15.40 4.03
N ARG A 62 -8.19 -16.42 3.22
CA ARG A 62 -7.14 -16.36 2.19
C ARG A 62 -7.55 -15.43 1.02
N LEU A 63 -8.25 -14.33 1.30
CA LEU A 63 -8.63 -13.33 0.32
C LEU A 63 -7.37 -12.51 -0.03
N ARG A 64 -6.86 -12.70 -1.24
CA ARG A 64 -5.70 -11.98 -1.76
C ARG A 64 -6.20 -10.95 -2.78
N GLY A 65 -6.17 -9.67 -2.43
CA GLY A 65 -6.52 -8.56 -3.33
C GLY A 65 -6.83 -7.25 -2.59
N SER A 66 -6.61 -6.11 -3.25
CA SER A 66 -7.22 -4.83 -2.91
C SER A 66 -8.62 -4.80 -3.54
N PHE A 67 -9.68 -4.75 -2.74
CA PHE A 67 -11.04 -4.67 -3.25
C PHE A 67 -11.38 -3.20 -3.53
N GLU A 68 -11.10 -2.74 -4.75
CA GLU A 68 -11.34 -1.35 -5.14
C GLU A 68 -12.84 -1.02 -5.38
N TYR A 69 -13.77 -1.99 -5.43
CA TYR A 69 -15.15 -1.67 -5.86
C TYR A 69 -16.31 -2.51 -5.29
N GLU A 70 -16.16 -3.24 -4.18
CA GLU A 70 -17.28 -4.05 -3.60
C GLU A 70 -17.58 -3.77 -2.11
N ILE A 71 -17.16 -2.62 -1.59
CA ILE A 71 -17.31 -2.29 -0.17
C ILE A 71 -18.80 -2.21 0.25
N GLN A 72 -19.69 -1.78 -0.65
CA GLN A 72 -21.14 -1.75 -0.40
C GLN A 72 -21.71 -3.15 -0.18
N SER A 73 -21.30 -4.12 -1.00
CA SER A 73 -21.74 -5.51 -0.90
C SER A 73 -21.33 -6.12 0.45
N TRP A 74 -20.11 -5.84 0.90
CA TRP A 74 -19.55 -6.36 2.15
C TRP A 74 -20.10 -5.72 3.42
N LYS A 75 -20.44 -4.44 3.38
CA LYS A 75 -21.04 -3.74 4.53
C LYS A 75 -22.33 -4.42 4.99
N TYR A 76 -23.04 -5.07 4.08
CA TYR A 76 -24.26 -5.84 4.38
C TYR A 76 -24.03 -7.36 4.39
N SER A 77 -23.10 -7.90 3.60
CA SER A 77 -22.90 -9.36 3.50
C SER A 77 -21.98 -9.92 4.58
N ILE A 78 -20.91 -9.23 4.98
CA ILE A 78 -19.93 -9.75 5.95
C ILE A 78 -20.47 -9.79 7.38
N PRO A 79 -21.21 -8.78 7.88
CA PRO A 79 -21.81 -8.86 9.22
C PRO A 79 -22.83 -10.00 9.37
N LEU A 80 -23.34 -10.58 8.29
CA LEU A 80 -24.20 -11.77 8.37
C LEU A 80 -23.42 -13.02 8.78
N PHE A 81 -22.11 -13.07 8.53
CA PHE A 81 -21.24 -14.20 8.89
C PHE A 81 -20.58 -14.05 10.26
N PHE A 82 -20.60 -12.86 10.87
CA PHE A 82 -19.94 -12.58 12.13
C PHE A 82 -20.91 -11.97 13.16
N THR A 83 -20.73 -12.31 14.44
CA THR A 83 -21.32 -11.48 15.50
C THR A 83 -20.70 -10.08 15.46
N THR A 84 -21.41 -9.05 15.94
CA THR A 84 -20.89 -7.67 16.01
C THR A 84 -19.51 -7.60 16.67
N GLN A 85 -19.30 -8.42 17.71
CA GLN A 85 -18.01 -8.58 18.39
C GLN A 85 -16.96 -9.33 17.54
N GLY A 86 -17.35 -10.40 16.85
CA GLY A 86 -16.46 -11.17 15.97
C GLY A 86 -15.97 -10.36 14.77
N PHE A 87 -16.85 -9.53 14.19
CA PHE A 87 -16.49 -8.62 13.12
C PHE A 87 -15.51 -7.55 13.60
N ASP A 88 -15.67 -7.03 14.82
CA ASP A 88 -14.74 -6.03 15.34
C ASP A 88 -13.35 -6.63 15.62
N ILE A 89 -13.28 -7.85 16.15
CA ILE A 89 -12.03 -8.60 16.30
C ILE A 89 -11.37 -8.85 14.94
N PHE A 90 -12.16 -9.18 13.91
CA PHE A 90 -11.68 -9.37 12.53
C PHE A 90 -11.13 -8.07 11.94
N ARG A 91 -11.89 -6.97 12.01
CA ARG A 91 -11.48 -5.65 11.51
C ARG A 91 -10.18 -5.22 12.15
N ASN A 92 -10.10 -5.27 13.48
CA ASN A 92 -8.91 -4.87 14.23
C ASN A 92 -7.70 -5.79 13.97
N ARG A 93 -7.90 -6.94 13.33
CA ARG A 93 -6.85 -7.93 13.05
C ARG A 93 -6.38 -7.92 11.59
N GLU A 94 -7.28 -7.77 10.63
CA GLU A 94 -6.99 -7.96 9.20
C GLU A 94 -7.15 -6.68 8.37
N ILE A 95 -7.77 -5.63 8.94
CA ILE A 95 -7.99 -4.36 8.24
C ILE A 95 -7.22 -3.28 8.99
N SER A 96 -6.27 -2.65 8.30
CA SER A 96 -5.59 -1.46 8.80
C SER A 96 -5.97 -0.29 7.93
N THR A 97 -6.07 0.89 8.52
CA THR A 97 -6.53 2.09 7.81
C THR A 97 -5.69 3.28 8.24
N GLY A 98 -5.56 4.28 7.37
CA GLY A 98 -4.77 5.46 7.68
C GLY A 98 -3.27 5.19 7.67
N ALA A 99 -2.57 5.96 8.51
CA ALA A 99 -1.13 5.86 8.69
C ALA A 99 -0.68 4.52 9.32
N GLY A 100 -1.58 3.78 9.98
CA GLY A 100 -1.27 2.47 10.56
C GLY A 100 -0.94 1.45 9.47
N ALA A 101 -1.72 1.43 8.39
CA ALA A 101 -1.53 0.52 7.27
C ALA A 101 -0.19 0.77 6.57
N ILE A 102 0.18 2.05 6.40
CA ILE A 102 1.46 2.43 5.78
C ILE A 102 2.63 1.99 6.66
N ARG A 103 2.54 2.20 7.97
CA ARG A 103 3.58 1.76 8.91
C ARG A 103 3.79 0.25 8.82
N GLU A 104 2.72 -0.51 8.68
CA GLU A 104 2.77 -1.98 8.58
C GLU A 104 3.35 -2.42 7.23
N GLN A 105 2.91 -1.82 6.13
CA GLN A 105 3.51 -2.06 4.81
C GLN A 105 5.01 -1.76 4.79
N LEU A 106 5.42 -0.67 5.43
CA LEU A 106 6.83 -0.30 5.54
C LEU A 106 7.61 -1.22 6.50
N ALA A 107 6.98 -1.76 7.54
CA ALA A 107 7.61 -2.69 8.48
C ALA A 107 7.84 -4.08 7.86
N ASP A 108 6.98 -4.49 6.94
CA ASP A 108 7.08 -5.76 6.21
C ASP A 108 8.08 -5.72 5.04
N LEU A 109 8.61 -4.54 4.70
CA LEU A 109 9.44 -4.32 3.53
C LEU A 109 10.88 -4.79 3.77
N ASP A 110 11.36 -5.75 2.97
CA ASP A 110 12.78 -6.17 3.00
C ASP A 110 13.60 -5.40 1.95
N LEU A 111 14.35 -4.42 2.42
CA LEU A 111 15.20 -3.57 1.59
C LEU A 111 16.28 -4.37 0.84
N ARG A 112 16.73 -5.51 1.37
CA ARG A 112 17.77 -6.32 0.72
C ARG A 112 17.26 -6.92 -0.58
N ILE A 113 16.06 -7.48 -0.52
CA ILE A 113 15.39 -8.08 -1.69
C ILE A 113 15.15 -7.00 -2.76
N ILE A 114 14.71 -5.81 -2.35
CA ILE A 114 14.48 -4.70 -3.28
C ILE A 114 15.78 -4.29 -3.97
N ILE A 115 16.87 -4.11 -3.22
CA ILE A 115 18.17 -3.76 -3.80
C ILE A 115 18.66 -4.83 -4.76
N GLU A 116 18.55 -6.12 -4.40
CA GLU A 116 18.96 -7.22 -5.28
C GLU A 116 18.13 -7.24 -6.57
N ASN A 117 16.81 -7.08 -6.49
CA ASN A 117 15.93 -7.00 -7.66
C ASN A 117 16.29 -5.81 -8.55
N SER A 118 16.45 -4.63 -7.97
CA SER A 118 16.86 -3.44 -8.73
C SER A 118 18.22 -3.66 -9.40
N LEU A 119 19.22 -4.23 -8.72
CA LEU A 119 20.52 -4.51 -9.33
C LEU A 119 20.43 -5.48 -10.53
N VAL A 120 19.51 -6.43 -10.50
CA VAL A 120 19.26 -7.36 -11.62
C VAL A 120 18.60 -6.61 -12.78
N GLU A 121 17.56 -5.83 -12.52
CA GLU A 121 16.88 -5.02 -13.55
C GLU A 121 17.85 -4.04 -14.25
N TRP A 122 18.70 -3.36 -13.48
CA TRP A 122 19.70 -2.44 -14.02
C TRP A 122 20.72 -3.15 -14.93
N LYS A 123 21.10 -4.39 -14.62
CA LYS A 123 21.99 -5.18 -15.48
C LYS A 123 21.30 -5.58 -16.80
N GLN A 124 20.03 -5.99 -16.74
CA GLN A 124 19.25 -6.34 -17.93
C GLN A 124 19.12 -5.14 -18.88
N LEU A 125 18.82 -3.96 -18.35
CA LEU A 125 18.74 -2.73 -19.15
C LEU A 125 20.09 -2.32 -19.76
N GLY A 126 21.21 -2.66 -19.12
CA GLY A 126 22.54 -2.42 -19.67
C GLY A 126 22.91 -3.36 -20.82
N GLU A 127 22.37 -4.58 -20.84
CA GLU A 127 22.55 -5.55 -21.92
C GLU A 127 21.61 -5.29 -23.12
N GLU A 128 20.42 -4.73 -22.88
CA GLU A 128 19.48 -4.24 -23.90
C GLU A 128 19.90 -2.89 -24.54
N GLY A 129 21.20 -2.70 -24.79
CA GLY A 129 21.73 -1.53 -25.51
C GLY A 129 20.99 -1.24 -26.83
N PRO A 130 21.08 0.00 -27.37
CA PRO A 130 20.09 0.64 -28.24
C PRO A 130 19.87 -0.08 -29.57
N THR A 131 19.15 -1.19 -29.53
CA THR A 131 18.85 -2.02 -30.69
C THR A 131 17.45 -1.65 -31.16
N GLY A 132 17.28 -0.41 -31.63
CA GLY A 132 15.94 0.07 -32.01
C GLY A 132 15.75 1.49 -32.50
N MET A 133 16.80 2.30 -32.74
CA MET A 133 16.66 3.65 -33.32
C MET A 133 17.33 3.81 -34.69
N ASN A 134 17.27 2.77 -35.53
CA ASN A 134 17.53 2.89 -36.97
C ASN A 134 16.21 2.98 -37.72
N GLY A 135 15.47 4.07 -37.52
CA GLY A 135 14.19 4.34 -38.19
C GLY A 135 14.16 5.76 -38.72
N LYS A 136 14.60 5.92 -39.98
CA LYS A 136 14.33 7.01 -40.94
C LYS A 136 13.86 8.36 -40.37
N ILE A 137 14.78 9.32 -40.30
CA ILE A 137 14.44 10.74 -40.50
C ILE A 137 14.48 10.98 -42.01
N GLU A 138 13.37 10.73 -42.70
CA GLU A 138 13.15 11.29 -44.04
C GLU A 138 12.77 12.78 -43.85
N LYS A 139 13.59 13.64 -44.45
CA LYS A 139 13.40 15.09 -44.55
C LYS A 139 12.09 15.40 -45.27
N LEU A 140 11.32 16.34 -44.74
CA LEU A 140 10.47 17.25 -45.50
C LEU A 140 10.95 18.68 -45.24
#